data_AF-A0A355DCF8-F1
#
_entry.id   AF-A0A355DCF8-F1
#
_cell.length_a   1.000
_cell.length_b   1.000
_cell.length_c   1.000
_cell.angle_alpha   90.00
_cell.angle_beta   90.00
_cell.angle_gamma   90.00
#
_symmetry.space_group_name_H-M   'P 1'
#
loop_
_entity.id
_entity.type
_entity.pdbx_description
1 polymer ?
#
loop_
_entity_poly.entity_id
_entity_poly.type
_entity_poly.pdbx_seq_one_letter_code
_entity_poly.pdbx_strand_id
1 'polypeptide(L)'
;MGSDAPSAPAAPAAPAISLDGLGKKFRLTHDRNWTLKATILNGHRTRYEEFWALRDVSFDIPHGSTFGIIGGNGSGKSTLLKVLAGILR
;
A
#
# COMPACT_ATOMS: atom_id res chain seq x y z
N MET A 1 -6.59 -15.92 54.37
CA MET A 1 -7.18 -14.90 53.49
C MET A 1 -6.31 -14.80 52.26
N GLY A 2 -6.70 -15.48 51.17
CA GLY A 2 -6.00 -15.41 49.89
C GLY A 2 -6.26 -14.06 49.23
N SER A 3 -5.18 -13.31 49.00
CA SER A 3 -5.20 -12.09 48.21
C SER A 3 -4.84 -12.42 46.76
N ASP A 4 -5.74 -13.09 46.05
CA ASP A 4 -5.65 -13.20 44.60
C ASP A 4 -6.33 -11.97 44.00
N ALA A 5 -5.57 -10.89 43.91
CA ALA A 5 -5.96 -9.76 43.08
C ALA A 5 -5.91 -10.22 41.61
N PRO A 6 -6.97 -9.97 40.79
CA PRO A 6 -6.90 -10.24 39.37
C PRO A 6 -5.81 -9.35 38.76
N SER A 7 -4.77 -9.97 38.23
CA SER A 7 -3.75 -9.29 37.44
C SER A 7 -4.45 -8.57 36.28
N ALA A 8 -4.21 -7.27 36.16
CA ALA A 8 -4.73 -6.46 35.07
C ALA A 8 -4.39 -7.12 33.72
N PRO A 9 -5.30 -7.08 32.71
CA PRO A 9 -4.99 -7.62 31.40
C PRO A 9 -3.71 -6.94 30.89
N ALA A 10 -2.71 -7.76 30.54
CA ALA A 10 -1.48 -7.30 29.93
C ALA A 10 -1.83 -6.36 28.77
N ALA A 11 -1.21 -5.19 28.72
CA ALA A 11 -1.38 -4.24 27.61
C ALA A 11 -1.24 -5.00 26.28
N PRO A 12 -2.10 -4.74 25.28
CA PRO A 12 -2.04 -5.48 24.03
C PRO A 12 -0.64 -5.34 23.46
N ALA A 13 0.01 -6.48 23.18
CA ALA A 13 1.30 -6.51 22.52
C ALA A 13 1.24 -5.68 21.24
N ALA A 14 2.29 -4.93 20.94
CA ALA A 14 2.37 -4.09 19.75
C ALA A 14 1.97 -4.88 18.49
N PRO A 15 1.27 -4.26 17.52
CA PRO A 15 0.86 -4.97 16.32
C PRO A 15 2.08 -5.46 15.54
N ALA A 16 1.94 -6.61 14.87
CA ALA A 16 2.99 -7.17 14.03
C ALA A 16 3.24 -6.30 12.79
N ILE A 17 2.17 -5.69 12.26
CA ILE A 17 2.20 -4.75 11.14
C ILE A 17 1.26 -3.61 11.52
N SER A 18 1.73 -2.37 11.40
CA SER A 18 0.90 -1.18 11.50
C SER A 18 1.09 -0.33 10.26
N LEU A 19 -0.01 0.05 9.62
CA LEU A 19 -0.04 0.97 8.51
C LEU A 19 -0.82 2.21 8.94
N ASP A 20 -0.24 3.38 8.67
CA ASP A 20 -0.87 4.67 8.90
C ASP A 20 -0.75 5.53 7.63
N GLY A 21 -1.90 5.81 7.00
CA GLY A 21 -2.02 6.67 5.83
C GLY A 21 -1.29 6.16 4.59
N LEU A 22 -1.17 4.84 4.41
CA LEU A 22 -0.36 4.28 3.32
C LEU A 22 -0.93 4.67 1.96
N GLY A 23 -0.13 5.42 1.20
CA GLY A 23 -0.43 5.83 -0.16
C GLY A 23 0.57 5.27 -1.16
N LYS A 24 0.07 4.72 -2.28
CA LYS A 24 0.92 4.34 -3.42
C LYS A 24 0.32 4.83 -4.74
N LYS A 25 1.09 5.67 -5.43
CA LYS A 25 0.79 6.18 -6.76
C LYS A 25 1.79 5.62 -7.77
N PHE A 26 1.30 5.30 -8.96
CA PHE A 26 2.10 4.92 -10.12
C PHE A 26 1.93 5.97 -11.22
N ARG A 27 3.00 6.22 -11.98
CA ARG A 27 2.94 7.00 -13.21
C ARG A 27 2.75 6.03 -14.37
N LEU A 28 1.61 6.10 -15.02
CA LEU A 28 1.31 5.37 -16.23
C LEU A 28 1.71 6.23 -17.42
N THR A 29 2.83 5.89 -18.06
CA THR A 29 3.25 6.55 -19.28
C THR A 29 2.37 6.08 -20.43
N HIS A 30 1.63 6.98 -21.04
CA HIS A 30 0.77 6.68 -22.18
C HIS A 30 1.54 6.96 -23.48
N ASP A 31 2.67 6.27 -23.71
CA ASP A 31 3.45 6.51 -24.92
C ASP A 31 3.09 5.52 -26.02
N ARG A 32 2.44 6.02 -27.06
CA ARG A 32 2.10 5.27 -28.27
C ARG A 32 2.77 5.85 -29.52
N ASN A 33 3.77 6.73 -29.39
CA ASN A 33 4.39 7.34 -30.57
C ASN A 33 5.92 7.44 -30.47
N TRP A 34 6.59 6.29 -30.51
CA TRP A 34 8.05 6.13 -30.69
C TRP A 34 8.53 6.52 -32.09
N THR A 35 8.25 7.73 -32.56
CA THR A 35 8.93 8.26 -33.74
C THR A 35 9.85 9.39 -33.33
N LEU A 36 11.14 9.29 -33.70
CA LEU A 36 12.12 10.37 -33.50
C LEU A 36 11.61 11.73 -34.01
N LYS A 37 10.77 11.72 -35.07
CA LYS A 37 10.10 12.91 -35.60
C LYS A 37 9.15 13.57 -34.59
N ALA A 38 8.41 12.79 -33.80
CA ALA A 38 7.50 13.32 -32.77
C ALA A 38 8.27 13.97 -31.61
N THR A 39 9.42 13.41 -31.22
CA THR A 39 10.29 13.97 -30.18
C THR A 39 10.88 15.32 -30.58
N ILE A 40 11.22 15.50 -31.86
CA ILE A 40 11.81 16.74 -32.39
C ILE A 40 10.75 17.84 -32.61
N LEU A 41 9.55 17.49 -33.09
CA LEU A 41 8.51 18.50 -33.39
C LEU A 41 7.71 18.97 -32.16
N ASN A 42 7.43 18.09 -31.19
CA ASN A 42 6.42 18.38 -30.15
C ASN A 42 6.97 18.73 -28.77
N GLY A 43 8.27 19.02 -28.64
CA GLY A 43 8.85 19.56 -27.40
C GLY A 43 8.47 18.74 -26.16
N HIS A 44 8.98 17.51 -26.05
CA HIS A 44 9.13 16.75 -24.79
C HIS A 44 8.02 16.90 -23.72
N ARG A 45 6.74 16.84 -24.09
CA ARG A 45 5.65 16.68 -23.13
C ARG A 45 5.19 15.22 -23.11
N THR A 46 6.01 14.35 -22.52
CA THR A 46 5.59 13.00 -22.16
C THR A 46 4.40 13.10 -21.21
N ARG A 47 3.20 12.80 -21.71
CA ARG A 47 1.99 12.77 -20.88
C ARG A 47 2.02 11.49 -20.06
N TYR A 48 2.22 11.63 -18.76
CA TYR A 48 2.00 10.57 -17.79
C TYR A 48 0.67 10.83 -17.09
N GLU A 49 -0.07 9.76 -16.85
CA GLU A 49 -1.24 9.79 -15.96
C GLU A 49 -0.83 9.24 -14.60
N GLU A 50 -1.31 9.90 -13.54
CA GLU A 50 -1.07 9.46 -12.17
C GLU A 50 -2.21 8.55 -11.70
N PHE A 51 -1.90 7.28 -11.42
CA PHE A 51 -2.86 6.30 -10.92
C PHE A 51 -2.57 5.96 -9.45
N TRP A 52 -3.58 6.12 -8.60
CA TRP A 52 -3.49 5.70 -7.21
C TRP A 52 -3.85 4.23 -7.07
N ALA A 53 -2.88 3.40 -6.72
CA ALA A 53 -3.10 1.99 -6.42
C ALA A 53 -3.51 1.76 -4.96
N LEU A 54 -3.03 2.58 -4.04
CA LEU A 54 -3.43 2.59 -2.63
C LEU A 54 -3.59 4.04 -2.21
N ARG A 55 -4.65 4.37 -1.48
CA ARG A 55 -4.90 5.74 -1.01
C ARG A 55 -5.36 5.67 0.43
N ASP A 56 -4.59 6.28 1.32
CA ASP A 56 -4.94 6.49 2.72
C ASP A 56 -5.35 5.19 3.44
N VAL A 57 -4.49 4.17 3.33
CA VAL A 57 -4.75 2.86 3.93
C VAL A 57 -4.13 2.80 5.33
N SER A 58 -4.98 2.77 6.36
CA SER A 58 -4.57 2.60 7.75
C SER A 58 -5.21 1.35 8.36
N PHE A 59 -4.39 0.46 8.92
CA PHE A 59 -4.84 -0.69 9.70
C PHE A 59 -3.68 -1.32 10.48
N ASP A 60 -4.04 -2.06 11.53
CA ASP A 60 -3.11 -2.85 12.33
C ASP A 60 -3.40 -4.35 12.20
N ILE A 61 -2.34 -5.15 12.12
CA ILE A 61 -2.41 -6.62 12.13
C ILE A 61 -1.76 -7.11 13.43
N PRO A 62 -2.54 -7.68 14.36
CA PRO A 62 -2.02 -8.28 15.59
C PRO A 62 -1.15 -9.51 15.31
N HIS A 63 -0.25 -9.82 16.26
CA HIS A 63 0.49 -11.09 16.22
C HIS A 63 -0.44 -12.30 16.30
N GLY A 64 -0.09 -13.37 15.57
CA GLY A 64 -0.86 -14.61 15.57
C GLY A 64 -2.22 -14.53 14.86
N SER A 65 -2.49 -13.44 14.13
CA SER A 65 -3.71 -13.28 13.35
C SER A 65 -3.49 -13.58 11.86
N THR A 66 -4.57 -13.98 11.18
CA THR A 66 -4.62 -14.13 9.72
C THR A 66 -5.40 -12.96 9.12
N PHE A 67 -4.76 -12.18 8.26
CA PHE A 67 -5.38 -11.03 7.59
C PHE A 67 -5.70 -11.35 6.13
N GLY A 68 -6.97 -11.25 5.75
CA GLY A 68 -7.44 -11.48 4.38
C GLY A 68 -7.67 -10.18 3.63
N ILE A 69 -7.13 -10.06 2.42
CA ILE A 69 -7.34 -8.90 1.53
C ILE A 69 -8.30 -9.30 0.41
N ILE A 70 -9.47 -8.66 0.34
CA ILE A 70 -10.53 -8.95 -0.63
C ILE A 70 -10.88 -7.67 -1.42
N GLY A 71 -11.23 -7.82 -2.69
CA GLY A 71 -11.62 -6.72 -3.57
C GLY A 71 -11.55 -7.09 -5.05
N GLY A 72 -12.14 -6.26 -5.91
CA GLY A 72 -12.15 -6.47 -7.36
C GLY A 72 -10.78 -6.38 -8.04
N ASN A 73 -10.71 -6.74 -9.32
CA ASN A 73 -9.49 -6.57 -10.11
C ASN A 73 -9.09 -5.08 -10.18
N GLY A 74 -7.80 -4.79 -10.06
CA GLY A 74 -7.29 -3.42 -10.06
C GLY A 74 -7.41 -2.66 -8.73
N SER A 75 -8.00 -3.24 -7.68
CA SER A 75 -8.19 -2.55 -6.38
C SER A 75 -6.92 -2.35 -5.54
N GLY A 76 -5.74 -2.73 -6.04
CA GLY A 76 -4.47 -2.52 -5.34
C GLY A 76 -4.00 -3.65 -4.39
N LYS A 77 -4.69 -4.78 -4.30
CA LYS A 77 -4.34 -5.89 -3.37
C LYS A 77 -2.89 -6.38 -3.52
N SER A 78 -2.46 -6.68 -4.75
CA SER A 78 -1.08 -7.11 -5.02
C SER A 78 -0.07 -6.00 -4.73
N THR A 79 -0.47 -4.73 -4.88
CA THR A 79 0.36 -3.59 -4.49
C THR A 79 0.51 -3.53 -2.96
N LEU A 80 -0.59 -3.70 -2.22
CA LEU A 80 -0.59 -3.74 -0.74
C LEU A 80 0.32 -4.86 -0.24
N LEU A 81 0.20 -6.06 -0.78
CA LEU A 81 1.07 -7.19 -0.43
C LEU A 81 2.55 -6.91 -0.72
N LYS A 82 2.86 -6.27 -1.85
CA LYS A 82 4.25 -5.89 -2.17
C LYS A 82 4.81 -4.84 -1.21
N VAL A 83 3.97 -3.92 -0.74
CA VAL A 83 4.37 -2.93 0.27
C VAL A 83 4.60 -3.62 1.61
N LEU A 84 3.67 -4.47 2.06
CA LEU A 84 3.80 -5.24 3.30
C LEU A 84 5.04 -6.13 3.31
N ALA A 85 5.38 -6.74 2.17
CA ALA A 85 6.59 -7.55 2.00
C ALA A 85 7.89 -6.72 1.88
N GLY A 86 7.82 -5.38 1.90
CA GLY A 86 8.97 -4.49 1.72
C GLY A 86 9.58 -4.48 0.31
N ILE A 87 8.92 -5.11 -0.67
CA ILE A 87 9.34 -5.16 -2.07
C ILE A 87 9.13 -3.80 -2.74
N LEU A 88 8.02 -3.15 -2.40
CA LEU A 88 7.64 -1.85 -2.94
C LEU A 88 7.64 -0.82 -1.81
N ARG A 89 8.37 0.27 -2.01
CA ARG A 89 8.36 1.44 -1.11
C ARG A 89 7.61 2.58 -1.76
#